data_AF-A0A498RC56-F1
#
_entry.id   AF-A0A498RC56-F1
#
_cell.length_a   1.000
_cell.length_b   1.000
_cell.length_c   1.000
_cell.angle_alpha   90.00
_cell.angle_beta   90.00
_cell.angle_gamma   90.00
#
_symmetry.space_group_name_H-M   'P 1'
#
loop_
_entity.id
_entity.type
_entity.pdbx_description
1 polymer ?
#
loop_
_entity_poly.entity_id
_entity_poly.type
_entity_poly.pdbx_seq_one_letter_code
_entity_poly.pdbx_strand_id
1 'polypeptide(L)'
;MKNNKNNILKQFLLIGVVLLICLPVFASPIEELNLTDQQVASIKIIIRQANEKVMQEGSELQSARPRQIRGIMDEIQTIRNKALSEIRGQLDPNQQAVFDQWSAQRQSENERKKEMLKSLDLTRQQKIQIAKISESSEEAAWRIVGDNSITKSELRQQLTQLRANTMRTIRQQLTPEQQVNFDTWQQQAK
;
A
#
# COMPACT_ATOMS: atom_id res chain seq x y z
N MET A 1 -28.44 -22.53 -24.65
CA MET A 1 -27.87 -21.19 -24.39
C MET A 1 -28.15 -20.75 -22.96
N LYS A 2 -27.21 -20.93 -22.02
CA LYS A 2 -27.22 -20.29 -20.67
C LYS A 2 -25.87 -20.54 -19.99
N ASN A 3 -24.79 -20.05 -20.60
CA ASN A 3 -23.46 -20.02 -20.02
C ASN A 3 -22.79 -18.71 -20.47
N ASN A 4 -22.95 -17.63 -19.69
CA ASN A 4 -22.01 -16.50 -19.80
C ASN A 4 -22.05 -15.51 -18.62
N LYS A 5 -23.09 -15.50 -17.78
CA LYS A 5 -23.19 -14.51 -16.69
C LYS A 5 -22.28 -14.80 -15.48
N ASN A 6 -21.91 -16.06 -15.24
CA ASN A 6 -21.05 -16.45 -14.11
C ASN A 6 -19.54 -16.28 -14.33
N ASN A 7 -19.09 -16.00 -15.57
CA ASN A 7 -17.68 -15.73 -15.86
C ASN A 7 -17.35 -14.23 -15.79
N ILE A 8 -18.33 -13.39 -16.12
CA ILE A 8 -18.16 -11.92 -16.09
C ILE A 8 -18.06 -11.43 -14.63
N LEU A 9 -18.89 -11.93 -13.71
CA LEU A 9 -18.76 -11.59 -12.29
C LEU A 9 -17.42 -12.04 -11.66
N LYS A 10 -16.82 -13.15 -12.12
CA LYS A 10 -15.53 -13.63 -11.61
C LYS A 10 -14.33 -12.82 -12.12
N GLN A 11 -14.45 -12.16 -13.27
CA GLN A 11 -13.40 -11.28 -13.80
C GLN A 11 -13.38 -9.90 -13.14
N PHE A 12 -14.54 -9.36 -12.76
CA PHE A 12 -14.62 -8.10 -11.99
C PHE A 12 -14.12 -8.24 -10.54
N LEU A 13 -14.20 -9.45 -9.97
CA LEU A 13 -13.90 -9.72 -8.56
C LEU A 13 -12.40 -9.83 -8.23
N LEU A 14 -11.53 -10.07 -9.22
CA LEU A 14 -10.08 -10.02 -9.03
C LEU A 14 -9.51 -8.61 -9.22
N ILE A 15 -10.26 -7.73 -9.89
CA ILE A 15 -9.85 -6.36 -10.19
C ILE A 15 -9.96 -5.51 -8.92
N GLY A 16 -10.99 -5.68 -8.10
CA GLY A 16 -11.20 -4.84 -6.91
C GLY A 16 -10.10 -4.89 -5.83
N VAL A 17 -9.38 -6.02 -5.70
CA VAL A 17 -8.43 -6.24 -4.59
C VAL A 17 -6.97 -5.96 -4.99
N VAL A 18 -6.61 -6.23 -6.25
CA VAL A 18 -5.28 -5.87 -6.81
C VAL A 18 -5.06 -4.35 -6.80
N LEU A 19 -6.16 -3.61 -6.80
CA LEU A 19 -6.20 -2.16 -6.88
C LEU A 19 -6.01 -1.46 -5.52
N LEU A 20 -6.10 -2.14 -4.38
CA LEU A 20 -6.07 -1.48 -3.06
C LEU A 20 -4.66 -1.20 -2.50
N ILE A 21 -3.58 -1.58 -3.21
CA ILE A 21 -2.24 -1.71 -2.59
C ILE A 21 -1.15 -0.96 -3.39
N CYS A 22 -1.52 0.05 -4.18
CA CYS A 22 -0.52 0.88 -4.84
C CYS A 22 -0.21 2.13 -3.99
N LEU A 23 0.67 1.94 -3.02
CA LEU A 23 1.19 2.97 -2.13
C LEU A 23 1.65 4.26 -2.82
N PRO A 24 1.35 5.44 -2.26
CA PRO A 24 2.34 6.47 -2.09
C PRO A 24 3.13 6.10 -0.85
N VAL A 25 4.34 5.56 -1.07
CA VAL A 25 5.29 5.28 -0.01
C VAL A 25 5.39 6.52 0.87
N PHE A 26 5.10 6.33 2.15
CA PHE A 26 5.02 7.33 3.23
C PHE A 26 5.81 8.63 2.95
N ALA A 27 5.11 9.69 2.57
CA ALA A 27 5.31 10.93 3.30
C ALA A 27 4.66 10.66 4.66
N SER A 28 5.47 10.34 5.67
CA SER A 28 4.95 9.95 6.98
C SER A 28 4.26 11.17 7.59
N PRO A 29 2.96 11.09 7.98
CA PRO A 29 2.25 12.21 8.58
C PRO A 29 2.92 12.63 9.90
N ILE A 30 3.67 11.71 10.51
CA ILE A 30 4.51 11.92 11.70
C ILE A 30 5.36 13.19 11.59
N GLU A 31 5.83 13.54 10.39
CA GLU A 31 6.68 14.72 10.21
C GLU A 31 5.92 16.05 10.26
N GLU A 32 4.64 16.07 9.89
CA GLU A 32 3.79 17.26 9.85
C GLU A 32 2.97 17.42 11.13
N LEU A 33 2.88 16.36 11.93
CA LEU A 33 2.06 16.29 13.13
C LEU A 33 2.72 16.92 14.37
N ASN A 34 3.96 17.44 14.29
CA ASN A 34 4.68 18.04 15.42
C ASN A 34 4.54 17.22 16.72
N LEU A 35 4.79 15.92 16.61
CA LEU A 35 4.53 14.96 17.69
C LEU A 35 5.51 15.14 18.85
N THR A 36 5.04 14.90 20.07
CA THR A 36 5.92 14.77 21.23
C THR A 36 6.72 13.46 21.19
N ASP A 37 7.83 13.39 21.91
CA ASP A 37 8.64 12.17 22.02
C ASP A 37 7.81 10.98 22.53
N GLN A 38 6.88 11.23 23.45
CA GLN A 38 5.97 10.22 23.96
C GLN A 38 5.00 9.72 22.87
N GLN A 39 4.42 10.63 22.07
CA GLN A 39 3.55 10.25 20.95
C GLN A 39 4.33 9.45 19.90
N VAL A 40 5.55 9.88 19.56
CA VAL A 40 6.44 9.18 18.63
C VAL A 40 6.73 7.76 19.13
N ALA A 41 7.04 7.58 20.41
CA ALA A 41 7.29 6.28 21.01
C ALA A 41 6.04 5.36 20.97
N SER A 42 4.86 5.89 21.33
CA SER A 42 3.59 5.15 21.24
C SER A 42 3.27 4.72 19.81
N ILE A 43 3.38 5.63 18.84
CA ILE A 43 3.12 5.35 17.43
C ILE A 43 4.06 4.27 16.89
N LYS A 44 5.35 4.32 17.25
CA LYS A 44 6.33 3.29 16.87
C LYS A 44 5.96 1.92 17.42
N ILE A 45 5.47 1.84 18.66
CA ILE A 45 4.99 0.58 19.25
C ILE A 45 3.80 0.02 18.46
N ILE A 46 2.81 0.86 18.14
CA ILE A 46 1.62 0.47 17.36
C ILE A 46 2.04 -0.08 15.99
N ILE A 47 2.92 0.64 15.28
CA ILE A 47 3.42 0.23 13.96
C ILE A 47 4.18 -1.09 14.05
N ARG A 48 5.03 -1.28 15.06
CA ARG A 48 5.75 -2.55 15.26
C ARG A 48 4.79 -3.72 15.49
N GLN A 49 3.81 -3.57 16.36
CA GLN A 49 2.82 -4.61 16.64
C GLN A 49 1.97 -4.94 15.41
N ALA A 50 1.61 -3.93 14.61
CA ALA A 50 0.93 -4.14 13.34
C ALA A 50 1.82 -4.92 12.36
N ASN A 51 3.11 -4.58 12.27
CA ASN A 51 4.07 -5.28 11.42
C ASN A 51 4.25 -6.73 11.80
N GLU A 52 4.36 -7.04 13.09
CA GLU A 52 4.45 -8.42 13.57
C GLU A 52 3.26 -9.26 13.10
N LYS A 53 2.03 -8.71 13.20
CA LYS A 53 0.82 -9.38 12.71
C LYS A 53 0.78 -9.49 11.19
N VAL A 54 1.14 -8.42 10.47
CA VAL A 54 1.22 -8.45 9.00
C VAL A 54 2.25 -9.47 8.52
N MET A 55 3.38 -9.64 9.21
CA MET A 55 4.37 -10.68 8.86
C MET A 55 3.83 -12.09 9.11
N GLN A 56 3.04 -12.29 10.16
CA GLN A 56 2.39 -13.58 10.44
C GLN A 56 1.41 -13.93 9.30
N GLU A 57 0.47 -13.04 8.98
CA GLU A 57 -0.52 -13.27 7.91
C GLU A 57 0.11 -13.27 6.50
N GLY A 58 1.07 -12.37 6.27
CA GLY A 58 1.73 -12.17 4.99
C GLY A 58 2.73 -13.27 4.62
N SER A 59 3.20 -14.04 5.59
CA SER A 59 4.06 -15.22 5.33
C SER A 59 3.36 -16.23 4.41
N GLU A 60 2.03 -16.32 4.48
CA GLU A 60 1.23 -17.20 3.64
C GLU A 60 1.05 -16.66 2.21
N LEU A 61 1.22 -15.34 1.98
CA LEU A 61 0.96 -14.69 0.69
C LEU A 61 1.88 -15.22 -0.43
N GLN A 62 3.10 -15.64 -0.08
CA GLN A 62 4.08 -16.14 -1.05
C GLN A 62 3.64 -17.47 -1.65
N SER A 63 3.12 -18.37 -0.82
CA SER A 63 2.68 -19.73 -1.19
C SER A 63 1.17 -19.84 -1.47
N ALA A 64 0.39 -18.79 -1.15
CA ALA A 64 -1.05 -18.77 -1.32
C ALA A 64 -1.51 -18.95 -2.76
N ARG A 65 -2.57 -19.75 -2.94
CA ARG A 65 -3.27 -19.88 -4.22
C ARG A 65 -4.02 -18.59 -4.54
N PRO A 66 -4.29 -18.26 -5.82
CA PRO A 66 -4.99 -17.03 -6.19
C PRO A 66 -6.35 -16.78 -5.52
N ARG A 67 -7.03 -17.82 -5.03
CA ARG A 67 -8.30 -17.69 -4.29
C ARG A 67 -8.11 -17.30 -2.81
N GLN A 68 -6.95 -17.62 -2.23
CA GLN A 68 -6.60 -17.33 -0.83
C GLN A 68 -5.97 -15.95 -0.67
N ILE A 69 -5.25 -15.47 -1.70
CA ILE A 69 -4.60 -14.14 -1.70
C ILE A 69 -5.57 -13.04 -1.25
N ARG A 70 -6.85 -13.12 -1.64
CA ARG A 70 -7.84 -12.12 -1.21
C ARG A 70 -8.04 -12.09 0.30
N GLY A 71 -8.27 -13.24 0.94
CA GLY A 71 -8.54 -13.30 2.37
C GLY A 71 -7.38 -12.73 3.17
N ILE A 72 -6.17 -13.17 2.84
CA ILE A 72 -4.92 -12.69 3.45
C ILE A 72 -4.78 -11.17 3.30
N MET A 73 -5.07 -10.63 2.10
CA MET A 73 -5.01 -9.18 1.87
C MET A 73 -6.06 -8.39 2.66
N ASP A 74 -7.29 -8.93 2.78
CA ASP A 74 -8.37 -8.30 3.55
C ASP A 74 -8.01 -8.29 5.07
N GLU A 75 -7.35 -9.35 5.56
CA GLU A 75 -6.85 -9.45 6.93
C GLU A 75 -5.70 -8.47 7.20
N ILE A 76 -4.71 -8.42 6.31
CA ILE A 76 -3.60 -7.45 6.37
C ILE A 76 -4.14 -6.00 6.39
N GLN A 77 -5.13 -5.68 5.55
CA GLN A 77 -5.76 -4.36 5.54
C GLN A 77 -6.48 -4.07 6.85
N THR A 78 -7.16 -5.06 7.42
CA THR A 78 -7.82 -4.92 8.73
C THR A 78 -6.82 -4.58 9.82
N ILE A 79 -5.67 -5.25 9.85
CA ILE A 79 -4.58 -4.97 10.80
C ILE A 79 -4.07 -3.53 10.64
N ARG A 80 -3.81 -3.09 9.40
CA ARG A 80 -3.32 -1.73 9.12
C ARG A 80 -4.35 -0.65 9.48
N ASN A 81 -5.61 -0.85 9.13
CA ASN A 81 -6.69 0.09 9.47
C ASN A 81 -6.87 0.23 10.98
N LYS A 82 -6.76 -0.89 11.72
CA LYS A 82 -6.76 -0.87 13.18
C LYS A 82 -5.59 -0.06 13.73
N ALA A 83 -4.38 -0.30 13.23
CA ALA A 83 -3.19 0.45 13.64
C ALA A 83 -3.31 1.95 13.36
N LEU A 84 -3.84 2.35 12.19
CA LEU A 84 -4.11 3.76 11.86
C LEU A 84 -5.12 4.38 12.83
N SER A 85 -6.18 3.64 13.21
CA SER A 85 -7.14 4.10 14.22
C SER A 85 -6.50 4.28 15.61
N GLU A 86 -5.60 3.37 16.00
CA GLU A 86 -4.87 3.47 17.27
C GLU A 86 -3.89 4.65 17.27
N ILE A 87 -3.18 4.88 16.14
CA ILE A 87 -2.31 6.05 15.94
C ILE A 87 -3.12 7.34 16.07
N ARG A 88 -4.27 7.44 15.39
CA ARG A 88 -5.17 8.60 15.49
C ARG A 88 -5.58 8.88 16.93
N GLY A 89 -5.78 7.84 17.74
CA GLY A 89 -6.09 7.96 19.17
C GLY A 89 -4.95 8.52 20.03
N GLN A 90 -3.71 8.54 19.55
CA GLN A 90 -2.56 9.16 20.24
C GLN A 90 -2.42 10.67 19.94
N LEU A 91 -3.21 11.18 18.99
CA LEU A 91 -3.11 12.55 18.49
C LEU A 91 -4.10 13.47 19.19
N ASP A 92 -3.69 14.72 19.41
CA ASP A 92 -4.60 15.80 19.83
C ASP A 92 -5.57 16.21 18.69
N PRO A 93 -6.62 17.00 18.94
CA PRO A 93 -7.60 17.35 17.91
C PRO A 93 -7.01 18.05 16.67
N ASN A 94 -6.00 18.89 16.81
CA ASN A 94 -5.37 19.58 15.69
C ASN A 94 -4.53 18.60 14.86
N GLN A 95 -3.79 17.74 15.53
CA GLN A 95 -3.03 16.65 14.92
C GLN A 95 -3.96 15.65 14.21
N GLN A 96 -5.11 15.32 14.81
CA GLN A 96 -6.11 14.46 14.17
C GLN A 96 -6.62 15.04 12.86
N ALA A 97 -6.87 16.36 12.78
CA ALA A 97 -7.31 17.00 11.54
C ALA A 97 -6.27 16.85 10.42
N VAL A 98 -4.99 17.08 10.72
CA VAL A 98 -3.88 16.90 9.77
C VAL A 98 -3.76 15.43 9.35
N PHE A 99 -3.88 14.50 10.30
CA PHE A 99 -3.85 13.05 10.03
C PHE A 99 -5.03 12.60 9.17
N ASP A 100 -6.23 13.11 9.41
CA ASP A 100 -7.44 12.79 8.67
C ASP A 100 -7.36 13.35 7.23
N GLN A 101 -6.83 14.57 7.05
CA GLN A 101 -6.56 15.13 5.72
C GLN A 101 -5.54 14.31 4.94
N TRP A 102 -4.43 13.92 5.59
CA TRP A 102 -3.44 13.04 4.99
C TRP A 102 -4.03 11.67 4.60
N SER A 103 -4.87 11.10 5.46
CA SER A 103 -5.56 9.82 5.20
C SER A 103 -6.50 9.93 4.00
N ALA A 104 -7.24 11.03 3.89
CA ALA A 104 -8.13 11.30 2.77
C ALA A 104 -7.35 11.50 1.45
N GLN A 105 -6.23 12.23 1.49
CA GLN A 105 -5.34 12.39 0.33
C GLN A 105 -4.79 11.03 -0.15
N ARG A 106 -4.33 10.19 0.79
CA ARG A 106 -3.89 8.82 0.49
C ARG A 106 -4.97 8.00 -0.20
N GLN A 107 -6.20 8.06 0.28
CA GLN A 107 -7.30 7.34 -0.33
C GLN A 107 -7.55 7.82 -1.77
N SER A 108 -7.53 9.13 -2.02
CA SER A 108 -7.65 9.71 -3.35
C SER A 108 -6.52 9.28 -4.30
N GLU A 109 -5.27 9.30 -3.82
CA GLU A 109 -4.11 8.83 -4.59
C GLU A 109 -4.18 7.34 -4.91
N ASN A 110 -4.70 6.53 -3.98
CA ASN A 110 -4.96 5.13 -4.21
C ASN A 110 -5.99 4.97 -5.33
N GLU A 111 -7.14 5.65 -5.26
CA GLU A 111 -8.16 5.59 -6.33
C GLU A 111 -7.60 6.00 -7.70
N ARG A 112 -6.80 7.08 -7.80
CA ARG A 112 -6.14 7.46 -9.07
C ARG A 112 -5.23 6.36 -9.61
N LYS A 113 -4.50 5.65 -8.75
CA LYS A 113 -3.68 4.50 -9.16
C LYS A 113 -4.53 3.32 -9.58
N LYS A 114 -5.70 3.14 -8.97
CA LYS A 114 -6.66 2.12 -9.41
C LYS A 114 -7.08 2.35 -10.84
N GLU A 115 -7.44 3.58 -11.15
CA GLU A 115 -7.85 3.97 -12.50
C GLU A 115 -6.73 3.75 -13.51
N MET A 116 -5.49 4.10 -13.16
CA MET A 116 -4.32 3.80 -13.99
C MET A 116 -4.13 2.30 -14.22
N LEU A 117 -4.13 1.47 -13.18
CA LEU A 117 -3.93 0.03 -13.35
C LEU A 117 -5.05 -0.62 -14.16
N LYS A 118 -6.27 -0.05 -14.14
CA LYS A 118 -7.37 -0.45 -15.02
C LYS A 118 -7.08 -0.08 -16.48
N SER A 119 -6.49 1.08 -16.75
CA SER A 119 -6.19 1.54 -18.11
C SER A 119 -5.05 0.77 -18.79
N LEU A 120 -4.19 0.11 -18.00
CA LEU A 120 -3.11 -0.73 -18.51
C LEU A 120 -3.58 -2.09 -19.06
N ASP A 121 -4.86 -2.44 -18.95
CA ASP A 121 -5.43 -3.74 -19.37
C ASP A 121 -4.56 -4.96 -18.96
N LEU A 122 -4.20 -5.00 -17.67
CA LEU A 122 -3.28 -6.00 -17.15
C LEU A 122 -3.89 -7.41 -17.22
N THR A 123 -3.08 -8.37 -17.67
CA THR A 123 -3.43 -9.78 -17.59
C THR A 123 -3.61 -10.22 -16.14
N ARG A 124 -4.30 -11.35 -15.93
CA ARG A 124 -4.50 -11.91 -14.60
C ARG A 124 -3.18 -12.17 -13.86
N GLN A 125 -2.16 -12.65 -14.57
CA GLN A 125 -0.86 -12.93 -13.98
C GLN A 125 -0.13 -11.65 -13.58
N GLN A 126 -0.12 -10.62 -14.45
CA GLN A 126 0.46 -9.31 -14.14
C GLN A 126 -0.21 -8.68 -12.91
N LYS A 127 -1.55 -8.73 -12.84
CA LYS A 127 -2.33 -8.26 -11.68
C LYS A 127 -1.89 -8.92 -10.38
N ILE A 128 -1.69 -10.24 -10.37
CA ILE A 128 -1.22 -10.98 -9.18
C ILE A 128 0.20 -10.57 -8.80
N GLN A 129 1.12 -10.46 -9.78
CA GLN A 129 2.51 -10.08 -9.50
C GLN A 129 2.61 -8.66 -8.96
N ILE A 130 1.89 -7.72 -9.58
CA ILE A 130 1.84 -6.33 -9.13
C ILE A 130 1.27 -6.25 -7.72
N ALA A 131 0.20 -6.98 -7.39
CA ALA A 131 -0.34 -7.03 -6.03
C ALA A 131 0.68 -7.54 -5.01
N LYS A 132 1.47 -8.58 -5.35
CA LYS A 132 2.53 -9.10 -4.47
C LYS A 132 3.68 -8.09 -4.28
N ILE A 133 4.11 -7.42 -5.35
CA ILE A 133 5.15 -6.37 -5.30
C ILE A 133 4.70 -5.20 -4.43
N SER A 134 3.45 -4.78 -4.63
CA SER A 134 2.78 -3.74 -3.86
C SER A 134 2.73 -4.04 -2.36
N GLU A 135 2.31 -5.26 -2.00
CA GLU A 135 2.21 -5.68 -0.60
C GLU A 135 3.58 -5.77 0.07
N SER A 136 4.57 -6.36 -0.62
CA SER A 136 5.94 -6.42 -0.12
C SER A 136 6.55 -5.02 0.07
N SER A 137 6.21 -4.07 -0.80
CA SER A 137 6.60 -2.66 -0.65
C SER A 137 5.97 -2.02 0.58
N GLU A 138 4.68 -2.26 0.82
CA GLU A 138 4.00 -1.72 2.00
C GLU A 138 4.57 -2.29 3.29
N GLU A 139 4.78 -3.60 3.36
CA GLU A 139 5.45 -4.24 4.48
C GLU A 139 6.84 -3.64 4.74
N ALA A 140 7.65 -3.45 3.71
CA ALA A 140 8.97 -2.81 3.84
C ALA A 140 8.86 -1.36 4.32
N ALA A 141 7.88 -0.60 3.84
CA ALA A 141 7.67 0.78 4.25
C ALA A 141 7.30 0.87 5.73
N TRP A 142 6.42 0.00 6.22
CA TRP A 142 6.08 -0.02 7.63
C TRP A 142 7.25 -0.47 8.52
N ARG A 143 8.11 -1.39 8.04
CA ARG A 143 9.34 -1.74 8.76
C ARG A 143 10.26 -0.54 8.91
N ILE A 144 10.44 0.22 7.83
CA ILE A 144 11.25 1.45 7.83
C ILE A 144 10.66 2.46 8.82
N VAL A 145 9.35 2.73 8.79
CA VAL A 145 8.71 3.68 9.72
C VAL A 145 8.78 3.20 11.19
N GLY A 146 8.70 1.89 11.42
CA GLY A 146 8.80 1.29 12.75
C GLY A 146 10.23 1.17 13.28
N ASP A 147 11.27 1.49 12.49
CA ASP A 147 12.65 1.41 12.93
C ASP A 147 13.02 2.57 13.85
N ASN A 148 13.44 2.23 15.07
CA ASN A 148 13.80 3.19 16.09
C ASN A 148 15.23 3.71 15.96
N SER A 149 16.06 3.07 15.13
CA SER A 149 17.48 3.38 14.98
C SER A 149 17.77 4.41 13.88
N ILE A 150 16.80 4.70 13.01
CA ILE A 150 17.00 5.59 11.87
C ILE A 150 16.57 7.03 12.17
N THR A 151 17.33 7.97 11.62
CA THR A 151 17.02 9.41 11.65
C THR A 151 15.91 9.77 10.66
N LYS A 152 15.37 10.99 10.80
CA LYS A 152 14.38 11.54 9.87
C LYS A 152 14.89 11.60 8.42
N SER A 153 16.15 11.96 8.23
CA SER A 153 16.76 12.03 6.89
C SER A 153 16.89 10.64 6.26
N GLU A 154 17.33 9.66 7.03
CA GLU A 154 17.45 8.27 6.57
C GLU A 154 16.09 7.65 6.27
N LEU A 155 15.08 7.92 7.12
CA LEU A 155 13.70 7.53 6.90
C LEU A 155 13.22 8.00 5.51
N ARG A 156 13.38 9.29 5.20
CA ARG A 156 13.00 9.87 3.90
C ARG A 156 13.74 9.23 2.74
N GLN A 157 15.06 9.03 2.89
CA GLN A 157 15.88 8.44 1.84
C GLN A 157 15.45 6.99 1.55
N GLN A 158 15.29 6.16 2.59
CA GLN A 158 14.91 4.76 2.45
C GLN A 158 13.51 4.62 1.83
N LEU A 159 12.55 5.44 2.26
CA LEU A 159 11.20 5.47 1.69
C LEU A 159 11.21 5.92 0.22
N THR A 160 11.99 6.94 -0.12
CA THR A 160 12.15 7.40 -1.51
C THR A 160 12.74 6.29 -2.39
N GLN A 161 13.79 5.62 -1.91
CA GLN A 161 14.44 4.53 -2.62
C GLN A 161 13.51 3.32 -2.78
N LEU A 162 12.76 2.97 -1.73
CA LEU A 162 11.74 1.92 -1.78
C LEU A 162 10.69 2.23 -2.84
N ARG A 163 10.18 3.47 -2.89
CA ARG A 163 9.21 3.91 -3.91
C ARG A 163 9.76 3.73 -5.33
N ALA A 164 10.98 4.22 -5.58
CA ALA A 164 11.61 4.10 -6.88
C ALA A 164 11.82 2.64 -7.29
N ASN A 165 12.25 1.79 -6.35
CA ASN A 165 12.44 0.36 -6.57
C ASN A 165 11.12 -0.34 -6.89
N THR A 166 10.07 -0.11 -6.10
CA THR A 166 8.75 -0.70 -6.32
C THR A 166 8.19 -0.33 -7.68
N MET A 167 8.27 0.95 -8.05
CA MET A 167 7.81 1.42 -9.36
C MET A 167 8.56 0.76 -10.52
N ARG A 168 9.88 0.64 -10.40
CA ARG A 168 10.73 -0.06 -11.38
C ARG A 168 10.34 -1.53 -11.50
N THR A 169 10.11 -2.23 -10.40
CA THR A 169 9.71 -3.65 -10.40
C THR A 169 8.32 -3.85 -10.98
N ILE A 170 7.36 -2.95 -10.71
CA ILE A 170 6.03 -2.98 -11.34
C ILE A 170 6.17 -2.81 -12.86
N ARG A 171 6.96 -1.81 -13.31
CA ARG A 171 7.20 -1.55 -14.74
C ARG A 171 7.74 -2.78 -15.47
N GLN A 172 8.61 -3.58 -14.83
CA GLN A 172 9.16 -4.81 -15.40
C GLN A 172 8.12 -5.92 -15.61
N GLN A 173 6.96 -5.85 -14.94
CA GLN A 173 5.85 -6.79 -15.17
C GLN A 173 4.99 -6.40 -16.39
N LEU A 174 5.22 -5.22 -16.97
CA LEU A 174 4.39 -4.67 -18.04
C LEU A 174 4.99 -4.98 -19.42
N THR A 175 4.13 -5.12 -20.43
CA THR A 175 4.54 -5.17 -21.84
C THR A 175 5.09 -3.80 -22.28
N PRO A 176 5.87 -3.72 -23.38
CA PRO A 176 6.40 -2.44 -23.87
C PRO A 176 5.33 -1.35 -24.06
N GLU A 177 4.17 -1.70 -24.59
CA GLU A 177 3.05 -0.76 -24.78
C GLU A 177 2.47 -0.28 -23.45
N GLN A 178 2.27 -1.18 -22.49
CA GLN A 178 1.82 -0.84 -21.14
C GLN A 178 2.84 0.02 -20.38
N GLN A 179 4.14 -0.18 -20.62
CA GLN A 179 5.20 0.63 -20.02
C GLN A 179 5.11 2.09 -20.45
N VAL A 180 4.80 2.38 -21.72
CA VAL A 180 4.63 3.76 -22.20
C VAL A 180 3.51 4.47 -21.43
N ASN A 181 2.35 3.84 -21.31
CA ASN A 181 1.22 4.40 -20.57
C ASN A 181 1.53 4.57 -19.07
N PHE A 182 2.25 3.62 -18.48
CA PHE A 182 2.70 3.69 -17.10
C PHE A 182 3.69 4.85 -16.89
N ASP A 183 4.66 5.02 -17.79
CA ASP A 183 5.67 6.08 -17.73
C ASP A 183 5.03 7.47 -17.91
N THR A 184 4.07 7.63 -18.83
CA THR A 184 3.29 8.87 -18.99
C THR A 184 2.52 9.22 -17.72
N TRP A 185 1.86 8.25 -17.10
CA TRP A 185 1.16 8.47 -15.84
C TRP A 185 2.13 8.89 -14.71
N GLN A 186 3.31 8.26 -14.62
CA GLN A 186 4.31 8.63 -13.62
C GLN A 186 4.80 10.06 -13.76
N GLN A 187 4.90 10.57 -15.00
CA GLN A 187 5.29 11.96 -15.27
C GLN A 187 4.21 12.96 -14.86
N GLN A 188 2.92 12.60 -15.01
CA GLN A 188 1.77 13.45 -14.63
C GLN A 188 1.45 13.40 -13.12
N ALA A 189 1.98 12.41 -12.40
CA ALA A 189 1.79 12.23 -10.97
C ALA A 189 2.91 12.87 -10.12
N LYS A 190 3.90 13.50 -10.76
CA LYS A 190 4.91 14.36 -10.13
C LYS A 190 4.37 15.79 -9.99
#